data_AF-A0A0B7MH11-F1
#
_entry.id   AF-A0A0B7MH11-F1
#
_cell.length_a   1.000
_cell.length_b   1.000
_cell.length_c   1.000
_cell.angle_alpha   90.00
_cell.angle_beta   90.00
_cell.angle_gamma   90.00
#
_symmetry.space_group_name_H-M   'P 1'
#
loop_
_entity.id
_entity.type
_entity.pdbx_description
1 polymer ?
#
loop_
_entity_poly.entity_id
_entity_poly.type
_entity_poly.pdbx_seq_one_letter_code
_entity_poly.pdbx_strand_id
1 'polypeptide(L)'
;MNRSFGFAASNSMQRAHRIRGFCLRLAAALLIFGIVLGISAYGGAPGRAVRSGVNYLLTKNYDFSGYKKSMGKAFKWVPKLPTLGSKPKQDLDVEVSTPGKLPDLPVSGKLVRGFGWQKDSSNWPYFSEGIELAVTEGTLVRAVFPGKVISVMADTKIGKVILIEHDHDCATLYGRLGETGVKAGQEVVQGQVIGTAADTLFYFQLREGERLVDPILRLQQ
;
A
#
# COMPACT_ATOMS: atom_id res chain seq x y z
N MET A 1 64.52 12.70 -48.14
CA MET A 1 63.28 12.74 -48.96
C MET A 1 62.09 12.74 -48.00
N ASN A 2 61.35 13.85 -47.84
CA ASN A 2 60.17 14.28 -48.61
C ASN A 2 59.08 13.17 -48.63
N ARG A 3 57.84 13.28 -48.14
CA ARG A 3 56.78 14.33 -48.15
C ARG A 3 55.66 13.90 -47.14
N SER A 4 55.03 14.74 -46.30
CA SER A 4 54.08 15.86 -46.48
C SER A 4 52.60 15.49 -46.20
N PHE A 5 52.00 16.20 -45.23
CA PHE A 5 50.61 16.70 -45.12
C PHE A 5 49.39 15.76 -45.03
N GLY A 6 48.54 16.04 -44.02
CA GLY A 6 47.19 15.51 -43.86
C GLY A 6 46.36 16.28 -42.83
N PHE A 7 46.02 17.52 -43.19
CA PHE A 7 45.01 18.46 -42.67
C PHE A 7 44.08 18.05 -41.50
N ALA A 8 44.05 18.94 -40.50
CA ALA A 8 42.92 19.15 -39.60
C ALA A 8 41.79 19.90 -40.34
N ALA A 9 40.53 19.47 -40.14
CA ALA A 9 39.29 20.26 -40.07
C ALA A 9 38.10 19.55 -40.75
N SER A 10 37.08 19.16 -39.96
CA SER A 10 35.65 19.27 -40.36
C SER A 10 34.61 18.92 -39.26
N ASN A 11 34.94 18.93 -37.96
CA ASN A 11 33.95 18.58 -36.92
C ASN A 11 33.07 19.75 -36.42
N SER A 12 33.25 20.98 -36.91
CA SER A 12 32.49 22.15 -36.44
C SER A 12 31.10 22.30 -37.07
N MET A 13 30.87 21.76 -38.27
CA MET A 13 29.65 22.04 -39.05
C MET A 13 28.46 21.13 -38.72
N GLN A 14 28.69 19.95 -38.13
CA GLN A 14 27.61 19.07 -37.66
C GLN A 14 27.07 19.46 -36.26
N ARG A 15 27.82 20.25 -35.48
CA ARG A 15 27.44 20.65 -34.12
C ARG A 15 26.33 21.70 -34.10
N ALA A 16 26.33 22.63 -35.06
CA ALA A 16 25.39 23.77 -35.11
C ALA A 16 23.93 23.35 -35.36
N HIS A 17 23.70 22.34 -36.21
CA HIS A 17 22.35 21.87 -36.53
C HIS A 17 21.69 21.11 -35.36
N ARG A 18 22.49 20.40 -34.56
CA ARG A 18 22.03 19.66 -33.38
C ARG A 18 21.66 20.62 -32.22
N ILE A 19 22.35 21.76 -32.12
CA ILE A 19 22.09 22.81 -31.11
C ILE A 19 20.84 23.63 -31.46
N ARG A 20 20.62 23.98 -32.74
CA ARG A 20 19.39 24.70 -33.15
C ARG A 20 18.11 23.90 -32.86
N GLY A 21 18.12 22.60 -33.13
CA GLY A 21 17.00 21.72 -32.78
C GLY A 21 16.77 21.58 -31.27
N PHE A 22 17.85 21.64 -30.48
CA PHE A 22 17.78 21.63 -29.02
C PHE A 22 17.22 22.94 -28.46
N CYS A 23 17.68 24.10 -28.94
CA CYS A 23 17.18 25.41 -28.50
C CYS A 23 15.70 25.62 -28.84
N LEU A 24 15.25 25.16 -30.01
CA LEU A 24 13.84 25.27 -30.40
C LEU A 24 12.93 24.42 -29.48
N ARG A 25 13.37 23.21 -29.12
CA ARG A 25 12.66 22.33 -28.17
C ARG A 25 12.64 22.92 -26.76
N LEU A 26 13.74 23.55 -26.33
CA LEU A 26 13.82 24.23 -25.04
C LEU A 26 12.87 25.43 -24.97
N ALA A 27 12.81 26.24 -26.03
CA ALA A 27 11.89 27.36 -26.13
C ALA A 27 10.42 26.90 -26.09
N ALA A 28 10.07 25.84 -26.83
CA ALA A 28 8.73 25.26 -26.80
C ALA A 28 8.36 24.73 -25.40
N ALA A 29 9.30 24.09 -24.70
CA ALA A 29 9.08 23.58 -23.34
C ALA A 29 8.83 24.73 -22.34
N LEU A 30 9.59 25.82 -22.42
CA LEU A 30 9.39 26.99 -21.57
C LEU A 30 8.06 27.70 -21.84
N LEU A 31 7.60 27.70 -23.09
CA LEU A 31 6.31 28.28 -23.46
C LEU A 31 5.14 27.45 -22.88
N ILE A 32 5.21 26.12 -23.00
CA ILE A 32 4.24 25.21 -22.37
C ILE A 32 4.26 25.38 -20.85
N PHE A 33 5.44 25.47 -20.24
CA PHE A 33 5.59 25.67 -18.80
C PHE A 33 4.98 27.01 -18.34
N GLY A 34 5.19 28.09 -19.10
CA GLY A 34 4.58 29.40 -18.83
C GLY A 34 3.05 29.37 -18.95
N ILE A 35 2.49 28.67 -19.94
CA ILE A 35 1.05 28.49 -20.09
C ILE A 35 0.47 27.72 -18.88
N VAL A 36 1.12 26.62 -18.48
CA VAL A 36 0.71 25.84 -17.31
C VAL A 36 0.76 26.67 -16.03
N LEU A 37 1.81 27.47 -15.83
CA LEU A 37 1.92 28.37 -14.69
C LEU A 37 0.84 29.46 -14.72
N GLY A 38 0.56 30.06 -15.87
CA GLY A 38 -0.49 31.05 -16.04
C GLY A 38 -1.88 30.50 -15.71
N ILE A 39 -2.20 29.29 -16.17
CA ILE A 39 -3.44 28.58 -15.82
C ILE A 39 -3.50 28.27 -14.31
N SER A 40 -2.36 27.92 -13.71
CA SER A 40 -2.30 27.58 -12.28
C SER A 40 -2.41 28.79 -11.34
N ALA A 41 -2.04 29.99 -11.81
CA ALA A 41 -2.13 31.23 -11.04
C ALA A 41 -3.52 31.90 -11.14
N TYR A 42 -4.31 31.55 -12.15
CA TYR A 42 -5.70 31.99 -12.27
C TYR A 42 -6.58 31.20 -11.29
N GLY A 43 -7.00 31.84 -10.20
CA GLY A 43 -7.86 31.28 -9.13
C GLY A 43 -9.30 30.91 -9.54
N GLY A 44 -9.54 30.60 -10.81
CA GLY A 44 -10.83 30.13 -11.33
C GLY A 44 -11.02 28.62 -11.18
N ALA A 45 -12.17 28.12 -11.65
CA ALA A 45 -12.53 26.70 -11.66
C ALA A 45 -11.44 25.73 -12.18
N PRO A 46 -10.67 26.03 -13.26
CA PRO A 46 -9.58 25.15 -13.68
C PRO A 46 -8.37 25.13 -12.70
N GLY A 47 -8.10 26.23 -11.98
CA GLY A 47 -7.04 26.26 -10.95
C GLY A 47 -7.36 25.36 -9.74
N ARG A 48 -8.65 25.24 -9.39
CA ARG A 48 -9.11 24.28 -8.36
C ARG A 48 -9.00 22.83 -8.83
N ALA A 49 -9.21 22.56 -10.12
CA ALA A 49 -9.01 21.21 -10.69
C ALA A 49 -7.52 20.81 -10.69
N VAL A 50 -6.61 21.74 -10.98
CA VAL A 50 -5.16 21.50 -10.91
C VAL A 50 -4.71 21.28 -9.47
N ARG A 51 -5.18 22.07 -8.50
CA ARG A 51 -4.82 21.88 -7.09
C ARG A 51 -5.43 20.61 -6.48
N SER A 52 -6.63 20.20 -6.89
CA SER A 52 -7.20 18.89 -6.53
C SER A 52 -6.45 17.73 -7.20
N GLY A 53 -6.01 17.88 -8.46
CA GLY A 53 -5.18 16.88 -9.13
C GLY A 53 -3.80 16.70 -8.48
N VAL A 54 -3.16 17.82 -8.09
CA VAL A 54 -1.88 17.80 -7.36
C VAL A 54 -2.05 17.21 -5.96
N ASN A 55 -3.11 17.58 -5.22
CA ASN A 55 -3.37 16.99 -3.91
C ASN A 55 -3.77 15.51 -3.99
N TYR A 56 -4.44 15.09 -5.08
CA TYR A 56 -4.72 13.68 -5.37
C TYR A 56 -3.45 12.89 -5.69
N LEU A 57 -2.47 13.49 -6.38
CA LEU A 57 -1.18 12.85 -6.67
C LEU A 57 -0.22 12.85 -5.48
N LEU A 58 -0.32 13.83 -4.57
CA LEU A 58 0.50 13.89 -3.35
C LEU A 58 -0.08 13.05 -2.21
N THR A 59 -1.40 12.82 -2.20
CA THR A 59 -2.08 11.95 -1.23
C THR A 59 -2.31 10.53 -1.77
N LYS A 60 -2.11 10.29 -3.08
CA LYS A 60 -1.92 8.93 -3.60
C LYS A 60 -0.52 8.48 -3.25
N ASN A 61 -0.43 7.53 -2.33
CA ASN A 61 0.77 6.71 -2.15
C ASN A 61 1.02 5.92 -3.44
N TYR A 62 1.83 6.47 -4.35
CA TYR A 62 2.40 5.70 -5.44
C TYR A 62 3.46 4.75 -4.84
N ASP A 63 3.13 3.47 -4.84
CA ASP A 63 4.05 2.40 -4.48
C ASP A 63 5.21 2.33 -5.50
N PHE A 64 6.42 2.62 -5.02
CA PHE A 64 7.67 2.50 -5.78
C PHE A 64 8.10 1.02 -5.97
N SER A 65 7.25 0.02 -5.70
CA SER A 65 7.58 -1.40 -5.88
C SER A 65 7.96 -1.80 -7.32
N GLY A 66 7.56 -1.01 -8.32
CA GLY A 66 8.06 -1.12 -9.70
C GLY A 66 9.57 -0.86 -9.85
N TYR A 67 10.18 -0.13 -8.93
CA TYR A 67 11.62 0.19 -8.90
C TYR A 67 12.48 -1.03 -8.52
N LYS A 68 11.89 -2.08 -7.95
CA LYS A 68 12.57 -3.32 -7.57
C LYS A 68 13.17 -4.06 -8.77
N LYS A 69 12.61 -3.85 -9.98
CA LYS A 69 13.12 -4.49 -11.21
C LYS A 69 14.42 -3.87 -11.73
N SER A 70 14.73 -2.62 -11.37
CA SER A 70 15.99 -1.94 -11.72
C SER A 70 17.10 -2.09 -10.68
N MET A 71 16.79 -2.36 -9.41
CA MET A 71 17.81 -2.59 -8.37
C MET A 71 18.49 -3.97 -8.44
N GLY A 72 17.93 -4.93 -9.18
CA GLY A 72 18.58 -6.24 -9.39
C GLY A 72 19.91 -6.15 -10.16
N LYS A 73 20.11 -5.08 -10.94
CA LYS A 73 21.39 -4.84 -11.65
C LYS A 73 22.44 -4.18 -10.76
N ALA A 74 22.00 -3.32 -9.83
CA ALA A 74 22.88 -2.65 -8.87
C ALA A 74 23.38 -3.60 -7.78
N PHE A 75 22.58 -4.60 -7.39
CA PHE A 75 22.92 -5.58 -6.35
C PHE A 75 24.11 -6.49 -6.70
N LYS A 76 24.49 -6.58 -7.98
CA LYS A 76 25.65 -7.37 -8.44
C LYS A 76 27.01 -6.76 -8.04
N TRP A 77 27.06 -5.48 -7.68
CA TRP A 77 28.31 -4.78 -7.34
C TRP A 77 28.54 -4.63 -5.83
N VAL A 78 27.62 -5.16 -5.00
CA VAL A 78 27.71 -5.06 -3.53
C VAL A 78 28.59 -6.18 -2.98
N PRO A 79 29.71 -5.88 -2.29
CA PRO A 79 30.52 -6.89 -1.63
C PRO A 79 29.72 -7.55 -0.48
N LYS A 80 29.74 -8.89 -0.43
CA LYS A 80 28.95 -9.70 0.53
C LYS A 80 29.53 -9.58 1.95
N LEU A 81 28.69 -9.21 2.91
CA LEU A 81 29.01 -9.26 4.34
C LEU A 81 28.78 -10.68 4.89
N PRO A 82 29.56 -11.14 5.88
CA PRO A 82 29.41 -12.46 6.48
C PRO A 82 28.09 -12.58 7.27
N THR A 83 27.31 -13.61 6.96
CA THR A 83 26.03 -13.93 7.59
C THR A 83 26.26 -14.69 8.91
N LEU A 84 25.94 -14.06 10.06
CA LEU A 84 25.87 -14.74 11.34
C LEU A 84 24.67 -15.72 11.34
N GLY A 85 24.97 -16.97 11.64
CA GLY A 85 24.15 -18.12 11.25
C GLY A 85 22.84 -18.32 12.01
N SER A 86 21.87 -18.86 11.29
CA SER A 86 20.70 -19.56 11.80
C SER A 86 20.67 -20.96 11.18
N LYS A 87 20.73 -21.99 12.03
CA LYS A 87 20.65 -23.42 11.66
C LYS A 87 19.19 -23.82 11.33
N PRO A 88 18.95 -24.86 10.50
CA PRO A 88 17.61 -25.31 10.12
C PRO A 88 17.09 -26.51 10.96
N LYS A 89 15.79 -26.85 10.74
CA LYS A 89 14.99 -28.06 11.09
C LYS A 89 14.04 -27.86 12.30
N GLN A 90 12.76 -28.26 12.31
CA GLN A 90 12.15 -29.55 11.91
C GLN A 90 10.65 -29.43 11.54
N ASP A 91 10.19 -30.34 10.65
CA ASP A 91 8.79 -30.56 10.28
C ASP A 91 8.00 -31.15 11.47
N LEU A 92 6.79 -30.66 11.72
CA LEU A 92 5.87 -31.17 12.74
C LEU A 92 4.54 -31.56 12.10
N ASP A 93 4.24 -32.85 12.20
CA ASP A 93 2.95 -33.46 11.90
C ASP A 93 1.89 -32.92 12.89
N VAL A 94 0.85 -32.25 12.39
CA VAL A 94 -0.26 -31.76 13.22
C VAL A 94 -1.46 -32.69 13.08
N GLU A 95 -1.68 -33.48 14.11
CA GLU A 95 -2.88 -34.28 14.35
C GLU A 95 -4.06 -33.35 14.69
N VAL A 96 -5.06 -33.27 13.80
CA VAL A 96 -6.24 -32.40 13.98
C VAL A 96 -7.25 -33.09 14.89
N SER A 97 -7.30 -32.66 16.15
CA SER A 97 -8.30 -33.12 17.12
C SER A 97 -9.29 -32.00 17.51
N THR A 98 -10.56 -32.22 17.14
CA THR A 98 -11.78 -31.84 17.90
C THR A 98 -12.23 -30.35 17.87
N PRO A 99 -13.55 -30.04 17.81
CA PRO A 99 -14.04 -28.69 17.51
C PRO A 99 -13.90 -27.76 18.73
N GLY A 100 -12.91 -26.86 18.67
CA GLY A 100 -12.59 -25.92 19.74
C GLY A 100 -12.03 -24.61 19.18
N LYS A 101 -12.61 -23.50 19.66
CA LYS A 101 -12.11 -22.11 19.69
C LYS A 101 -11.11 -21.76 18.57
N LEU A 102 -11.60 -21.13 17.49
CA LEU A 102 -10.74 -20.34 16.61
C LEU A 102 -9.93 -19.34 17.47
N PRO A 103 -8.69 -18.98 17.07
CA PRO A 103 -7.87 -17.98 17.76
C PRO A 103 -8.66 -16.68 18.00
N ASP A 104 -8.16 -15.78 18.87
CA ASP A 104 -8.78 -14.51 19.30
C ASP A 104 -9.15 -13.57 18.13
N LEU A 105 -10.14 -13.97 17.34
CA LEU A 105 -10.70 -13.23 16.25
C LEU A 105 -11.42 -12.00 16.82
N PRO A 106 -11.46 -10.91 16.05
CA PRO A 106 -12.14 -9.69 16.47
C PRO A 106 -13.64 -9.90 16.73
N VAL A 107 -14.23 -10.93 16.11
CA VAL A 107 -15.64 -11.33 16.27
C VAL A 107 -15.76 -12.85 16.25
N SER A 108 -16.78 -13.38 16.92
CA SER A 108 -17.18 -14.79 16.75
C SER A 108 -18.06 -14.93 15.52
N GLY A 109 -17.50 -15.47 14.44
CA GLY A 109 -18.19 -15.61 13.16
C GLY A 109 -17.58 -16.68 12.25
N LYS A 110 -18.27 -17.00 11.16
CA LYS A 110 -17.80 -17.98 10.17
C LYS A 110 -17.03 -17.29 9.06
N LEU A 111 -15.87 -17.82 8.66
CA LEU A 111 -15.14 -17.31 7.49
C LEU A 111 -15.96 -17.51 6.21
N VAL A 112 -16.30 -16.39 5.56
CA VAL A 112 -17.01 -16.36 4.26
C VAL A 112 -16.02 -16.09 3.14
N ARG A 113 -15.07 -15.19 3.38
CA ARG A 113 -14.04 -14.83 2.40
C ARG A 113 -12.66 -14.80 3.06
N GLY A 114 -11.71 -15.50 2.44
CA GLY A 114 -10.33 -15.58 2.91
C GLY A 114 -9.46 -14.43 2.40
N PHE A 115 -8.23 -14.41 2.92
CA PHE A 115 -7.17 -13.52 2.44
C PHE A 115 -6.51 -14.09 1.17
N GLY A 116 -6.02 -13.22 0.27
CA GLY A 116 -5.21 -13.62 -0.87
C GLY A 116 -5.97 -13.78 -2.19
N TRP A 117 -5.37 -14.48 -3.15
CA TRP A 117 -5.93 -14.66 -4.50
C TRP A 117 -7.16 -15.58 -4.49
N GLN A 118 -8.25 -15.08 -5.06
CA GLN A 118 -9.52 -15.78 -5.15
C GLN A 118 -10.26 -15.38 -6.43
N LYS A 119 -11.39 -16.03 -6.71
CA LYS A 119 -12.21 -15.74 -7.89
C LYS A 119 -13.54 -15.13 -7.47
N ASP A 120 -14.02 -14.17 -8.25
CA ASP A 120 -15.33 -13.57 -8.03
C ASP A 120 -16.47 -14.45 -8.59
N SER A 121 -17.71 -13.98 -8.45
CA SER A 121 -18.90 -14.66 -9.00
C SER A 121 -18.87 -14.83 -10.53
N SER A 122 -18.07 -14.01 -11.21
CA SER A 122 -17.85 -14.04 -12.66
C SER A 122 -16.59 -14.83 -13.05
N ASN A 123 -15.99 -15.54 -12.08
CA ASN A 123 -14.79 -16.37 -12.23
C ASN A 123 -13.52 -15.59 -12.60
N TRP A 124 -13.49 -14.26 -12.39
CA TRP A 124 -12.30 -13.42 -12.56
C TRP A 124 -11.42 -13.45 -11.32
N PRO A 125 -10.09 -13.56 -11.48
CA PRO A 125 -9.17 -13.54 -10.35
C PRO A 125 -9.09 -12.13 -9.74
N TYR A 126 -9.17 -12.05 -8.42
CA TYR A 126 -8.91 -10.85 -7.65
C TYR A 126 -8.19 -11.20 -6.35
N PHE A 127 -7.58 -10.19 -5.72
CA PHE A 127 -6.86 -10.35 -4.46
C PHE A 127 -7.70 -9.77 -3.31
N SER A 128 -7.97 -10.57 -2.28
CA SER A 128 -8.56 -10.12 -1.01
C SER A 128 -7.47 -9.56 -0.11
N GLU A 129 -7.59 -8.30 0.28
CA GLU A 129 -6.65 -7.64 1.19
C GLU A 129 -6.89 -7.97 2.67
N GLY A 130 -8.00 -8.66 2.97
CA GLY A 130 -8.40 -9.07 4.30
C GLY A 130 -9.37 -10.25 4.25
N ILE A 131 -10.02 -10.53 5.38
CA ILE A 131 -11.02 -11.58 5.53
C ILE A 131 -12.41 -10.98 5.76
N GLU A 132 -13.43 -11.75 5.41
CA GLU A 132 -14.82 -11.44 5.76
C GLU A 132 -15.43 -12.58 6.59
N LEU A 133 -16.05 -12.21 7.70
CA LEU A 133 -16.68 -13.11 8.65
C LEU A 133 -18.20 -12.88 8.63
N ALA A 134 -18.97 -13.95 8.45
CA ALA A 134 -20.41 -13.94 8.68
C ALA A 134 -20.67 -13.85 10.19
N VAL A 135 -21.46 -12.86 10.58
CA VAL A 135 -21.82 -12.53 11.96
C VAL A 135 -23.31 -12.17 12.01
N THR A 136 -23.84 -11.94 13.21
CA THR A 136 -25.13 -11.27 13.37
C THR A 136 -24.93 -9.76 13.50
N GLU A 137 -25.88 -8.97 13.03
CA GLU A 137 -25.88 -7.52 13.29
C GLU A 137 -25.76 -7.25 14.80
N GLY A 138 -25.02 -6.21 15.18
CA GLY A 138 -24.80 -5.86 16.58
C GLY A 138 -23.75 -6.71 17.32
N THR A 139 -23.15 -7.71 16.66
CA THR A 139 -22.08 -8.53 17.27
C THR A 139 -20.95 -7.63 17.78
N LEU A 140 -20.52 -7.85 19.02
CA LEU A 140 -19.42 -7.08 19.62
C LEU A 140 -18.10 -7.34 18.89
N VAL A 141 -17.46 -6.26 18.47
CA VAL A 141 -16.14 -6.26 17.81
C VAL A 141 -15.07 -5.90 18.84
N ARG A 142 -14.02 -6.70 18.91
CA ARG A 142 -12.92 -6.56 19.88
C ARG A 142 -11.59 -6.28 19.20
N ALA A 143 -10.74 -5.50 19.87
CA ALA A 143 -9.36 -5.30 19.46
C ALA A 143 -8.57 -6.62 19.58
N VAL A 144 -7.79 -6.97 18.55
CA VAL A 144 -7.03 -8.24 18.54
C VAL A 144 -5.68 -8.10 19.25
N PHE A 145 -5.14 -6.88 19.30
CA PHE A 145 -3.89 -6.54 19.96
C PHE A 145 -4.07 -5.22 20.72
N PRO A 146 -3.27 -4.96 21.77
CA PRO A 146 -3.21 -3.64 22.38
C PRO A 146 -2.65 -2.62 21.38
N GLY A 147 -3.07 -1.36 21.46
CA GLY A 147 -2.61 -0.34 20.53
C GLY A 147 -3.33 0.98 20.66
N LYS A 148 -3.15 1.84 19.67
CA LYS A 148 -3.74 3.18 19.60
C LYS A 148 -4.65 3.29 18.40
N VAL A 149 -5.86 3.78 18.63
CA VAL A 149 -6.81 4.09 17.54
C VAL A 149 -6.27 5.27 16.76
N ILE A 150 -5.89 5.05 15.51
CA ILE A 150 -5.38 6.10 14.63
C ILE A 150 -6.54 6.90 14.04
N SER A 151 -7.63 6.22 13.68
CA SER A 151 -8.77 6.88 13.06
C SER A 151 -10.04 6.05 13.13
N VAL A 152 -11.17 6.76 13.15
CA VAL A 152 -12.51 6.21 12.91
C VAL A 152 -13.10 6.99 11.74
N MET A 153 -13.38 6.32 10.63
CA MET A 153 -13.79 6.98 9.38
C MET A 153 -14.82 6.15 8.60
N ALA A 154 -15.37 6.72 7.53
CA ALA A 154 -16.20 6.02 6.57
C ALA A 154 -15.39 5.67 5.32
N ASP A 155 -15.47 4.41 4.90
CA ASP A 155 -14.91 3.89 3.66
C ASP A 155 -16.05 3.46 2.72
N THR A 156 -15.86 3.67 1.41
CA THR A 156 -16.90 3.42 0.41
C THR A 156 -17.12 1.93 0.11
N LYS A 157 -16.13 1.08 0.38
CA LYS A 157 -16.18 -0.37 0.11
C LYS A 157 -16.55 -1.17 1.36
N ILE A 158 -16.01 -0.78 2.51
CA ILE A 158 -16.14 -1.52 3.77
C ILE A 158 -16.86 -0.72 4.86
N GLY A 159 -17.58 0.35 4.51
CA GLY A 159 -18.45 1.07 5.44
C GLY A 159 -17.67 1.80 6.54
N LYS A 160 -18.24 1.90 7.75
CA LYS A 160 -17.52 2.52 8.87
C LYS A 160 -16.35 1.63 9.30
N VAL A 161 -15.19 2.25 9.50
CA VAL A 161 -13.95 1.56 9.85
C VAL A 161 -13.27 2.16 11.07
N ILE A 162 -12.54 1.31 11.79
CA ILE A 162 -11.57 1.68 12.82
C ILE A 162 -10.20 1.16 12.38
N LEU A 163 -9.19 2.03 12.39
CA LEU A 163 -7.78 1.67 12.19
C LEU A 163 -7.05 1.76 13.53
N ILE A 164 -6.39 0.67 13.92
CA ILE A 164 -5.60 0.59 15.14
C ILE A 164 -4.16 0.27 14.77
N GLU A 165 -3.23 1.07 15.27
CA GLU A 165 -1.80 0.81 15.21
C GLU A 165 -1.36 0.12 16.50
N HIS A 166 -0.51 -0.87 16.36
CA HIS A 166 0.01 -1.72 17.42
C HIS A 166 1.54 -1.64 17.43
N ASP A 167 2.15 -2.31 18.39
CA ASP A 167 3.61 -2.44 18.42
C ASP A 167 4.14 -3.22 17.20
N HIS A 168 5.45 -3.10 16.95
CA HIS A 168 6.18 -3.79 15.87
C HIS A 168 5.66 -3.49 14.46
N ASP A 169 5.27 -2.23 14.20
CA ASP A 169 4.74 -1.75 12.92
C ASP A 169 3.51 -2.57 12.44
N CYS A 170 2.74 -3.12 13.38
CA CYS A 170 1.52 -3.86 13.08
C CYS A 170 0.32 -2.92 13.10
N ALA A 171 -0.59 -3.08 12.14
CA ALA A 171 -1.83 -2.32 12.09
C ALA A 171 -3.00 -3.23 11.73
N THR A 172 -4.16 -2.97 12.32
CA THR A 172 -5.39 -3.70 12.03
C THR A 172 -6.51 -2.76 11.64
N LEU A 173 -7.29 -3.20 10.67
CA LEU A 173 -8.44 -2.46 10.14
C LEU A 173 -9.70 -3.28 10.36
N TYR A 174 -10.65 -2.69 11.07
CA TYR A 174 -11.95 -3.25 11.40
C TYR A 174 -12.99 -2.53 10.54
N GLY A 175 -13.73 -3.25 9.71
CA GLY A 175 -14.69 -2.68 8.77
C GLY A 175 -16.09 -3.27 8.90
N ARG A 176 -17.04 -2.59 8.27
CA ARG A 176 -18.49 -2.81 8.35
C ARG A 176 -18.99 -2.69 9.79
N LEU A 177 -18.55 -1.62 10.46
CA LEU A 177 -18.93 -1.33 11.84
C LEU A 177 -20.24 -0.55 11.92
N GLY A 178 -21.05 -0.88 12.92
CA GLY A 178 -22.25 -0.15 13.30
C GLY A 178 -21.89 0.98 14.26
N GLU A 179 -22.17 0.79 15.54
CA GLU A 179 -21.76 1.73 16.59
C GLU A 179 -20.27 1.54 16.93
N THR A 180 -19.59 2.64 17.27
CA THR A 180 -18.16 2.63 17.63
C THR A 180 -18.00 3.13 19.05
N GLY A 181 -17.33 2.35 19.90
CA GLY A 181 -17.08 2.68 21.31
C GLY A 181 -15.76 3.40 21.56
N VAL A 182 -15.04 3.78 20.50
CA VAL A 182 -13.70 4.40 20.58
C VAL A 182 -13.58 5.61 19.65
N LYS A 183 -12.57 6.44 19.92
CA LYS A 183 -12.23 7.63 19.12
C LYS A 183 -10.74 7.66 18.75
N ALA A 184 -10.39 8.41 17.72
CA ALA A 184 -8.99 8.64 17.34
C ALA A 184 -8.17 9.17 18.54
N GLY A 185 -6.96 8.65 18.69
CA GLY A 185 -6.04 8.93 19.79
C GLY A 185 -6.22 8.07 21.04
N GLN A 186 -7.31 7.29 21.14
CA GLN A 186 -7.59 6.43 22.30
C GLN A 186 -6.71 5.18 22.30
N GLU A 187 -6.19 4.82 23.47
CA GLU A 187 -5.53 3.53 23.69
C GLU A 187 -6.56 2.43 23.93
N VAL A 188 -6.28 1.25 23.38
CA VAL A 188 -7.08 0.05 23.55
C VAL A 188 -6.21 -1.11 24.01
N VAL A 189 -6.78 -2.00 24.81
CA VAL A 189 -6.14 -3.26 25.18
C VAL A 189 -6.72 -4.43 24.36
N GLN A 190 -5.98 -5.52 24.24
CA GLN A 190 -6.48 -6.73 23.59
C GLN A 190 -7.79 -7.20 24.22
N GLY A 191 -8.75 -7.60 23.38
CA GLY A 191 -10.07 -8.06 23.80
C GLY A 191 -11.06 -6.94 24.17
N GLN A 192 -10.61 -5.69 24.24
CA GLN A 192 -11.48 -4.54 24.49
C GLN A 192 -12.51 -4.39 23.37
N VAL A 193 -13.78 -4.16 23.74
CA VAL A 193 -14.84 -3.86 22.78
C VAL A 193 -14.60 -2.47 22.17
N ILE A 194 -14.52 -2.42 20.85
CA ILE A 194 -14.28 -1.18 20.09
C ILE A 194 -15.49 -0.74 19.26
N GLY A 195 -16.49 -1.62 19.10
CA GLY A 195 -17.72 -1.31 18.39
C GLY A 195 -18.59 -2.55 18.18
N THR A 196 -19.54 -2.43 17.25
CA THR A 196 -20.44 -3.51 16.83
C THR A 196 -20.37 -3.74 15.33
N ALA A 197 -20.73 -4.94 14.87
CA ALA A 197 -20.95 -5.21 13.45
C ALA A 197 -22.21 -4.49 12.97
N ALA A 198 -22.15 -3.83 11.80
CA ALA A 198 -23.27 -3.11 11.22
C ALA A 198 -24.37 -4.01 10.65
N ASP A 199 -24.00 -5.23 10.25
CA ASP A 199 -24.85 -6.16 9.49
C ASP A 199 -24.27 -7.58 9.65
N THR A 200 -24.66 -8.49 8.76
CA THR A 200 -24.33 -9.90 8.73
C THR A 200 -22.93 -10.23 8.23
N LEU A 201 -22.17 -9.23 7.75
CA LEU A 201 -20.82 -9.41 7.23
C LEU A 201 -19.87 -8.40 7.87
N PHE A 202 -18.81 -8.91 8.48
CA PHE A 202 -17.76 -8.12 9.12
C PHE A 202 -16.46 -8.23 8.31
N TYR A 203 -15.74 -7.12 8.13
CA TYR A 203 -14.46 -7.09 7.41
C TYR A 203 -13.29 -6.89 8.37
N PHE A 204 -12.21 -7.66 8.18
CA PHE A 204 -11.00 -7.54 8.98
C PHE A 204 -9.74 -7.66 8.14
N GLN A 205 -8.75 -6.84 8.44
CA GLN A 205 -7.48 -6.81 7.73
C GLN A 205 -6.34 -6.55 8.71
N LEU A 206 -5.20 -7.18 8.44
CA LEU A 206 -3.98 -7.08 9.24
C LEU A 206 -2.80 -6.73 8.32
N ARG A 207 -1.99 -5.78 8.77
CA ARG A 207 -0.78 -5.31 8.08
C ARG A 207 0.40 -5.37 9.04
N GLU A 208 1.55 -5.81 8.55
CA GLU A 208 2.84 -5.72 9.25
C GLU A 208 3.82 -4.94 8.39
N GLY A 209 4.29 -3.80 8.89
CA GLY A 209 5.01 -2.81 8.09
C GLY A 209 4.15 -2.39 6.90
N GLU A 210 4.67 -2.57 5.68
CA GLU A 210 3.96 -2.28 4.42
C GLU A 210 3.22 -3.49 3.82
N ARG A 211 3.26 -4.66 4.49
CA ARG A 211 2.77 -5.91 3.92
C ARG A 211 1.42 -6.31 4.50
N LEU A 212 0.50 -6.66 3.62
CA LEU A 212 -0.73 -7.35 4.02
C LEU A 212 -0.40 -8.79 4.43
N VAL A 213 -0.99 -9.21 5.53
CA VAL A 213 -0.77 -10.52 6.15
C VAL A 213 -2.10 -11.24 6.27
N ASP A 214 -2.08 -12.55 6.07
CA ASP A 214 -3.26 -13.39 6.33
C ASP A 214 -3.60 -13.36 7.83
N PRO A 215 -4.74 -12.76 8.23
CA PRO A 215 -5.05 -12.62 9.65
C PRO A 215 -5.33 -13.97 10.32
N ILE A 216 -5.84 -14.96 9.58
CA ILE A 216 -6.14 -16.28 10.15
C ILE A 216 -4.83 -16.97 10.53
N LEU A 217 -3.88 -17.03 9.59
CA LEU A 217 -2.59 -17.67 9.84
C LEU A 217 -1.81 -16.93 10.93
N ARG A 218 -1.89 -15.59 10.96
CA ARG A 218 -1.14 -14.78 11.91
C ARG A 218 -1.63 -14.89 13.35
N LEU A 219 -2.94 -15.06 13.55
CA LEU A 219 -3.53 -15.16 14.89
C LEU A 219 -3.50 -16.60 15.47
N GLN A 220 -3.12 -17.61 14.68
CA GLN A 220 -2.98 -19.00 15.12
C GLN A 220 -1.59 -19.35 15.67
N GLN A 221 -0.63 -18.43 15.58
CA GLN A 221 0.77 -18.60 16.02
C GLN A 221 0.96 -18.09 17.44
#